data_AF-A0A9W9EQT1-F1
#
_entry.id   AF-A0A9W9EQT1-F1
#
_cell.length_a   1.000
_cell.length_b   1.000
_cell.length_c   1.000
_cell.angle_alpha   90.00
_cell.angle_beta   90.00
_cell.angle_gamma   90.00
#
_symmetry.space_group_name_H-M   'P 1'
#
loop_
_entity.id
_entity.type
_entity.pdbx_description
1 polymer ?
#
loop_
_entity_poly.entity_id
_entity_poly.type
_entity_poly.pdbx_seq_one_letter_code
_entity_poly.pdbx_strand_id
1 'polypeptide(L)' 'MAKSKNASQHHNSQKAHRNGIKKPKTNRYPSLKGVDPKFRRNHRHALHGTAKALKERKEGKRELA' A
#
# COMPACT_ATOMS: atom_id res chain seq x y z
N MET A 1 31.10 30.02 -33.92
CA MET A 1 30.23 29.32 -32.95
C MET A 1 31.11 28.60 -31.94
N ALA A 2 31.19 29.06 -30.69
CA ALA A 2 31.99 28.38 -29.68
C ALA A 2 31.23 27.17 -29.12
N LYS A 3 31.90 26.01 -29.02
CA LYS A 3 31.30 24.80 -28.44
C LYS A 3 31.09 24.98 -26.93
N SER A 4 29.92 24.60 -26.43
CA SER A 4 29.60 24.60 -25.00
C SER A 4 29.62 23.18 -24.42
N LYS A 5 29.44 23.06 -23.09
CA LYS A 5 29.35 21.77 -22.41
C LYS A 5 27.98 21.12 -22.66
N ASN A 6 28.00 19.90 -23.18
CA ASN A 6 26.78 19.19 -23.59
C ASN A 6 25.97 18.60 -22.41
N ALA A 7 26.61 18.24 -21.29
CA ALA A 7 25.93 17.68 -20.11
C ALA A 7 26.72 17.85 -18.80
N SER A 8 26.04 17.91 -17.65
CA SER A 8 26.66 17.85 -16.32
C SER A 8 25.68 17.35 -15.24
N GLN A 9 26.19 16.57 -14.29
CA GLN A 9 25.45 16.13 -13.10
C GLN A 9 25.95 16.77 -11.80
N HIS A 10 26.87 17.75 -11.89
CA HIS A 10 27.64 18.29 -10.76
C HIS A 10 26.77 18.73 -9.58
N HIS A 11 25.64 19.38 -9.85
CA HIS A 11 24.76 19.92 -8.80
C HIS A 11 23.56 19.01 -8.48
N ASN A 12 23.44 17.83 -9.12
CA ASN A 12 22.25 16.99 -8.96
C ASN A 12 22.13 16.43 -7.54
N SER A 13 23.23 15.96 -6.96
CA SER A 13 23.24 15.44 -5.59
C SER A 13 22.88 16.53 -4.58
N GLN A 14 23.50 17.71 -4.67
CA GLN A 14 23.21 18.80 -3.74
C GLN A 14 21.74 19.24 -3.83
N LYS A 15 21.17 19.34 -5.05
CA LYS A 15 19.73 19.64 -5.24
C LYS A 15 18.83 18.56 -4.61
N ALA A 16 19.13 17.29 -4.83
CA ALA A 16 18.34 16.18 -4.28
C ALA A 16 18.36 16.16 -2.74
N HIS A 17 19.48 16.59 -2.13
CA HIS A 17 19.62 16.62 -0.68
C HIS A 17 19.14 17.91 -0.01
N ARG A 18 18.86 19.01 -0.74
CA ARG A 18 18.34 20.27 -0.13
C ARG A 18 17.10 20.04 0.73
N ASN A 19 16.19 19.20 0.26
CA ASN A 19 14.97 18.81 0.99
C ASN A 19 15.06 17.39 1.59
N GLY A 20 16.22 16.75 1.43
CA GLY A 20 16.45 15.35 1.76
C GLY A 20 15.79 14.37 0.80
N ILE A 21 16.42 13.21 0.60
CA ILE A 21 15.84 12.10 -0.15
C ILE A 21 14.80 11.40 0.72
N LYS A 22 13.52 11.72 0.51
CA LYS A 22 12.42 11.12 1.26
C LYS A 22 12.15 9.70 0.77
N LYS A 23 12.03 8.76 1.71
CA LYS A 23 11.55 7.41 1.42
C LYS A 23 10.06 7.45 1.06
N PRO A 24 9.53 6.47 0.28
CA PRO A 24 8.11 6.33 0.06
C PRO A 24 7.37 6.26 1.40
N LYS A 25 6.19 6.87 1.49
CA LYS A 25 5.37 6.83 2.70
C LYS A 25 4.90 5.39 2.94
N THR A 26 5.18 4.85 4.12
CA THR A 26 4.66 3.56 4.56
C THR A 26 3.37 3.78 5.34
N ASN A 27 2.33 3.01 5.01
CA ASN A 27 1.06 2.97 5.74
C ASN A 27 0.95 1.62 6.47
N ARG A 28 0.18 1.57 7.57
CA ARG A 28 -0.05 0.33 8.34
C ARG A 28 -0.61 -0.80 7.47
N TYR A 29 -1.50 -0.48 6.54
CA TYR A 29 -2.14 -1.44 5.66
C TYR A 29 -1.81 -1.14 4.18
N PRO A 30 -1.05 -2.00 3.49
CA PRO A 30 -0.75 -1.83 2.07
C PRO A 30 -1.94 -2.25 1.20
N SER A 31 -1.94 -1.80 -0.07
CA SER A 31 -2.94 -2.27 -1.04
C SER A 31 -2.69 -3.74 -1.41
N LEU A 32 -3.76 -4.51 -1.57
CA LEU A 32 -3.68 -5.88 -2.08
C LEU A 32 -3.76 -5.96 -3.62
N LYS A 33 -3.36 -4.88 -4.31
CA LYS A 33 -3.29 -4.84 -5.79
C LYS A 33 -2.06 -5.66 -6.23
N GLY A 34 -2.26 -6.56 -7.19
CA GLY A 34 -1.20 -7.46 -7.68
C GLY A 34 -1.05 -8.78 -6.89
N VAL A 35 -1.82 -8.97 -5.82
CA VAL A 35 -1.90 -10.26 -5.12
C VAL A 35 -2.75 -11.24 -5.94
N ASP A 36 -2.42 -12.53 -5.88
CA ASP A 36 -3.11 -13.61 -6.59
C ASP A 36 -4.65 -13.45 -6.56
N PRO A 37 -5.32 -13.41 -7.73
CA PRO A 37 -6.77 -13.30 -7.81
C PRO A 37 -7.53 -14.40 -7.06
N LYS A 38 -7.02 -15.63 -7.00
CA LYS A 38 -7.69 -16.74 -6.30
C LYS A 38 -7.67 -16.51 -4.79
N PHE A 39 -6.52 -16.15 -4.23
CA PHE A 39 -6.40 -15.72 -2.84
C PHE A 39 -7.29 -14.52 -2.54
N ARG A 40 -7.29 -13.48 -3.39
CA ARG A 40 -8.11 -12.27 -3.20
C ARG A 40 -9.60 -12.56 -3.15
N ARG A 41 -10.09 -13.46 -4.01
CA ARG A 41 -11.48 -13.90 -4.02
C ARG A 41 -11.83 -14.64 -2.72
N ASN A 42 -11.01 -15.60 -2.32
CA ASN A 42 -11.22 -16.33 -1.07
C ASN A 42 -11.19 -15.42 0.17
N HIS A 43 -10.17 -14.55 0.26
CA HIS A 43 -10.02 -13.60 1.36
C HIS A 43 -11.23 -12.67 1.50
N ARG A 44 -11.80 -12.21 0.37
CA ARG A 44 -13.05 -11.43 0.36
C ARG A 44 -14.20 -12.21 0.99
N HIS A 45 -14.42 -13.46 0.57
CA HIS A 45 -15.50 -14.28 1.11
C HIS A 45 -15.31 -14.59 2.60
N ALA A 46 -14.08 -14.88 3.03
CA ALA A 46 -13.75 -15.13 4.43
C ALA A 46 -14.08 -13.90 5.30
N LEU A 47 -13.65 -12.69 4.90
CA LEU A 47 -13.95 -11.46 5.63
C LEU A 47 -15.46 -11.16 5.70
N HIS A 48 -16.21 -11.41 4.63
CA HIS A 48 -17.66 -11.26 4.66
C HIS A 48 -18.32 -12.27 5.60
N GLY A 49 -17.85 -13.51 5.61
CA GLY A 49 -18.35 -14.56 6.51
C GLY A 49 -18.11 -14.21 7.98
N THR A 50 -16.91 -13.75 8.33
CA THR A 50 -16.60 -13.34 9.71
C THR A 50 -17.42 -12.12 10.13
N ALA A 51 -17.57 -11.12 9.26
CA ALA A 51 -18.40 -9.95 9.55
C ALA A 51 -19.87 -10.32 9.80
N LYS A 52 -20.43 -11.26 9.01
CA LYS A 52 -21.79 -11.77 9.20
C LYS A 52 -21.92 -12.50 10.53
N ALA A 53 -21.00 -13.40 10.87
CA ALA A 53 -21.03 -14.16 12.12
C ALA A 53 -20.92 -13.25 13.35
N LEU A 54 -20.07 -12.22 13.29
CA LEU A 54 -19.95 -11.22 14.36
C LEU A 54 -21.23 -10.40 14.53
N LYS A 55 -21.90 -10.06 13.41
CA LYS A 55 -23.19 -9.36 13.43
C LYS A 55 -24.27 -10.23 14.08
N GLU A 56 -24.40 -11.50 13.67
CA GLU A 56 -25.38 -12.43 14.25
C GLU A 56 -25.16 -12.65 15.75
N ARG A 57 -23.90 -12.76 16.18
CA ARG A 57 -23.54 -12.83 17.61
C ARG A 57 -23.98 -11.57 18.36
N LYS A 58 -23.72 -10.38 17.80
CA LYS A 58 -24.13 -9.11 18.40
C LYS A 58 -25.66 -8.98 18.49
N GLU A 59 -26.37 -9.54 17.52
CA GLU A 59 -27.84 -9.58 17.49
C GLU A 59 -28.44 -10.70 18.36
N GLY A 60 -27.61 -11.50 19.06
CA GLY A 60 -28.06 -12.60 19.91
C GLY A 60 -28.63 -13.81 19.14
N LYS A 61 -28.53 -13.82 17.80
CA LYS A 61 -29.05 -14.90 16.93
C LYS A 61 -28.11 -16.09 16.84
N ARG A 62 -26.96 -16.03 17.51
CA ARG A 62 -25.91 -17.03 17.45
C ARG A 62 -25.34 -17.26 18.85
N GLU A 63 -25.64 -18.43 19.39
CA GLU A 63 -25.15 -18.92 20.68
C GLU A 63 -23.62 -19.05 20.66
N LEU A 64 -22.99 -18.81 21.81
CA LEU A 64 -21.58 -19.15 22.04
C LEU A 64 -21.50 -20.67 22.24
N ALA A 65 -20.69 -21.34 21.41
CA ALA A 65 -20.28 -22.71 21.68
C ALA A 65 -19.27 -22.74 22.84
#